data_AF-A0A0B6ZQH9-F1
#
_entry.id   AF-A0A0B6ZQH9-F1
#
_cell.length_a   1.000
_cell.length_b   1.000
_cell.length_c   1.000
_cell.angle_alpha   90.00
_cell.angle_beta   90.00
_cell.angle_gamma   90.00
#
_symmetry.space_group_name_H-M   'P 1'
#
loop_
_entity.id
_entity.type
_entity.pdbx_description
1 polymer ?
#
loop_
_entity_poly.entity_id
_entity_poly.type
_entity_poly.pdbx_seq_one_letter_code
_entity_poly.pdbx_strand_id
1 'polypeptide(L)'
;LNHLPMIPVNKSLRQHLRMLLLFYVWSLLLSQAAACDSGWFGLGCMYKCRCSGDQCPNADGQCSKCVPRWFGPACQYADLLQESLRTPAIQTLDDDNDNTCLDWNTKEVNVSWIQPYSFSWMRIVVQNPEVLSSFNVSFNNSITPVLCTNVRTSTVTDRTIDIYCHLPGPVIQMTLTGSVVSSLCSLHISGGRNIALHQNATQSSTLPSYGANKAVDGNINPVFGGNSCTATNKQTNPNWSVRFLQPSVVNRYVLYN
;
A
#
# COMPACT_ATOMS: atom_id res chain seq x y z
N LEU A 1 -72.67 -16.29 -13.16
CA LEU A 1 -72.35 -16.59 -11.75
C LEU A 1 -70.90 -17.08 -11.72
N ASN A 2 -69.85 -16.41 -11.25
CA ASN A 2 -69.71 -15.30 -10.31
C ASN A 2 -68.46 -14.48 -10.70
N HIS A 3 -68.60 -13.16 -10.88
CA HIS A 3 -67.46 -12.25 -10.89
C HIS A 3 -67.06 -11.98 -9.44
N LEU A 4 -65.85 -12.36 -9.04
CA LEU A 4 -65.24 -11.94 -7.78
C LEU A 4 -64.86 -10.45 -7.87
N PRO A 5 -65.12 -9.63 -6.85
CA PRO A 5 -64.75 -8.21 -6.87
C PRO A 5 -63.24 -8.08 -6.64
N MET A 6 -62.56 -7.33 -7.52
CA MET A 6 -61.20 -6.86 -7.25
C MET A 6 -61.23 -5.82 -6.14
N ILE A 7 -60.60 -6.15 -5.01
CA ILE A 7 -60.41 -5.24 -3.88
C ILE A 7 -59.41 -4.15 -4.34
N PRO A 8 -59.78 -2.86 -4.30
CA PRO A 8 -58.84 -1.79 -4.67
C PRO A 8 -57.76 -1.69 -3.59
N VAL A 9 -56.53 -2.07 -3.94
CA VAL A 9 -55.37 -1.84 -3.07
C VAL A 9 -55.14 -0.33 -2.98
N ASN A 10 -55.36 0.21 -1.78
CA ASN A 10 -55.25 1.63 -1.47
C ASN A 10 -53.88 2.18 -1.93
N LYS A 11 -53.87 3.17 -2.84
CA LYS A 11 -52.65 3.81 -3.38
C LYS A 11 -51.71 4.30 -2.26
N SER A 12 -52.28 4.73 -1.14
CA SER A 12 -51.54 5.14 0.06
C SER A 12 -50.71 3.98 0.66
N LEU A 13 -51.26 2.77 0.72
CA LEU A 13 -50.58 1.60 1.26
C LEU A 13 -49.39 1.17 0.39
N ARG A 14 -49.50 1.29 -0.94
CA ARG A 14 -48.37 1.04 -1.87
C ARG A 14 -47.25 2.06 -1.73
N GLN A 15 -47.56 3.33 -1.47
CA GLN A 15 -46.55 4.35 -1.22
C GLN A 15 -45.85 4.15 0.13
N HIS A 16 -46.59 3.78 1.18
CA HIS A 16 -46.01 3.45 2.48
C HIS A 16 -45.13 2.21 2.42
N LEU A 17 -45.56 1.14 1.73
CA LEU A 17 -44.70 -0.04 1.51
C LEU A 17 -43.45 0.29 0.69
N ARG A 18 -43.55 1.15 -0.34
CA ARG A 18 -42.38 1.59 -1.13
C ARG A 18 -41.42 2.44 -0.30
N MET A 19 -41.94 3.35 0.54
CA MET A 19 -41.10 4.11 1.46
C MET A 19 -40.45 3.22 2.50
N LEU A 20 -41.17 2.25 3.09
CA LEU A 20 -40.61 1.29 4.03
C LEU A 20 -39.55 0.39 3.38
N LEU A 21 -39.76 -0.06 2.13
CA LEU A 21 -38.76 -0.80 1.35
C LEU A 21 -37.54 0.06 1.03
N LEU A 22 -37.73 1.32 0.65
CA LEU A 22 -36.61 2.25 0.41
C LEU A 22 -35.87 2.56 1.70
N PHE A 23 -36.56 2.73 2.84
CA PHE A 23 -35.96 2.94 4.15
C PHE A 23 -35.25 1.67 4.65
N TYR A 24 -35.80 0.48 4.37
CA TYR A 24 -35.18 -0.80 4.70
C TYR A 24 -33.95 -1.07 3.82
N VAL A 25 -34.03 -0.81 2.51
CA VAL A 25 -32.89 -0.88 1.58
C VAL A 25 -31.86 0.19 1.90
N TRP A 26 -32.26 1.39 2.32
CA TRP A 26 -31.35 2.44 2.79
C TRP A 26 -30.74 2.08 4.15
N SER A 27 -31.48 1.43 5.05
CA SER A 27 -30.98 0.90 6.32
C SER A 27 -30.07 -0.32 6.15
N LEU A 28 -30.28 -1.11 5.09
CA LEU A 28 -29.41 -2.21 4.65
C LEU A 28 -28.18 -1.69 3.90
N LEU A 29 -28.28 -0.58 3.17
CA LEU A 29 -27.14 0.13 2.56
C LEU A 29 -26.33 0.91 3.61
N LEU A 30 -27.00 1.32 4.69
CA LEU A 30 -26.43 1.71 5.98
C LEU A 30 -26.12 0.48 6.85
N SER A 31 -25.96 -0.71 6.26
CA SER A 31 -25.12 -1.72 6.90
C SER A 31 -23.77 -1.05 7.10
N GLN A 32 -23.49 -0.67 8.34
CA GLN A 32 -22.24 -0.07 8.75
C GLN A 32 -21.13 -0.84 8.03
N ALA A 33 -20.38 -0.15 7.16
CA ALA A 33 -19.04 -0.62 6.87
C ALA A 33 -18.42 -0.78 8.25
N ALA A 34 -18.24 -2.03 8.71
CA ALA A 34 -17.81 -2.31 10.07
C ALA A 34 -16.60 -1.41 10.34
N ALA A 35 -16.73 -0.54 11.35
CA ALA A 35 -15.65 0.39 11.66
C ALA A 35 -14.41 -0.45 11.95
N CYS A 36 -13.35 -0.22 11.21
CA CYS A 36 -12.12 -0.95 11.40
C CYS A 36 -11.51 -0.61 12.76
N ASP A 37 -10.82 -1.58 13.36
CA ASP A 37 -10.02 -1.33 14.55
C ASP A 37 -8.96 -0.25 14.26
N SER A 38 -8.49 0.43 15.31
CA SER A 38 -7.42 1.43 15.17
C SER A 38 -6.21 0.83 14.43
N GLY A 39 -5.66 1.59 13.48
CA GLY A 39 -4.59 1.09 12.61
C GLY A 39 -5.08 0.60 11.24
N TRP A 40 -6.38 0.35 11.08
CA TRP A 40 -6.92 -0.32 9.89
C TRP A 40 -7.97 0.50 9.15
N PHE A 41 -8.05 0.32 7.84
CA PHE A 41 -8.97 1.06 6.99
C PHE A 41 -9.32 0.32 5.68
N GLY A 42 -10.27 0.89 4.94
CA GLY A 42 -10.79 0.37 3.67
C GLY A 42 -11.62 -0.90 3.77
N LEU A 43 -11.99 -1.45 2.62
CA LEU A 43 -12.91 -2.58 2.53
C LEU A 43 -12.37 -3.80 3.30
N GLY A 44 -13.17 -4.38 4.19
CA GLY A 44 -12.75 -5.54 5.00
C GLY A 44 -11.53 -5.28 5.89
N CYS A 45 -11.19 -4.02 6.16
CA CYS A 45 -10.06 -3.63 6.98
C CYS A 45 -8.72 -4.20 6.48
N MET A 46 -8.58 -4.39 5.16
CA MET A 46 -7.40 -5.04 4.56
C MET A 46 -6.18 -4.12 4.41
N TYR A 47 -6.30 -2.86 4.84
CA TYR A 47 -5.23 -1.88 4.76
C TYR A 47 -4.83 -1.42 6.16
N LYS A 48 -3.53 -1.47 6.44
CA LYS A 48 -2.95 -0.91 7.66
C LYS A 48 -2.33 0.44 7.36
N CYS A 49 -2.73 1.49 8.07
CA CYS A 49 -2.07 2.78 7.99
C CYS A 49 -0.83 2.79 8.90
N ARG A 50 0.12 3.67 8.60
CA ARG A 50 1.34 3.83 9.40
C ARG A 50 1.66 5.30 9.60
N CYS A 51 0.70 5.99 10.21
CA CYS A 51 0.81 7.41 10.51
C CYS A 51 1.69 7.64 11.75
N SER A 52 2.46 8.72 11.75
CA SER A 52 3.14 9.18 12.96
C SER A 52 2.10 9.56 14.03
N GLY A 53 2.24 9.02 15.25
CA GLY A 53 1.31 9.27 16.35
C GLY A 53 0.08 8.35 16.42
N ASP A 54 0.08 7.21 15.70
CA ASP A 54 -0.85 6.08 15.84
C ASP A 54 -2.35 6.35 15.65
N GLN A 55 -2.72 7.45 15.01
CA GLN A 55 -4.11 7.72 14.63
C GLN A 55 -4.23 7.56 13.12
N CYS A 56 -4.82 6.45 12.64
CA CYS A 56 -5.37 6.43 11.30
C CYS A 56 -6.56 7.39 11.29
N PRO A 57 -6.43 8.59 10.72
CA PRO A 57 -7.52 9.53 10.68
C PRO A 57 -8.47 9.02 9.59
N ASN A 58 -9.69 8.64 9.98
CA ASN A 58 -10.80 8.35 9.07
C ASN A 58 -10.78 6.98 8.36
N ALA A 59 -11.88 6.69 7.64
CA ALA A 59 -12.10 5.46 6.90
C ALA A 59 -11.18 5.27 5.67
N ASP A 60 -10.51 6.34 5.22
CA ASP A 60 -9.61 6.34 4.07
C ASP A 60 -8.12 6.21 4.44
N GLY A 61 -7.78 6.24 5.74
CA GLY A 61 -6.44 5.96 6.25
C GLY A 61 -5.40 7.05 5.98
N GLN A 62 -5.81 8.27 5.59
CA GLN A 62 -4.87 9.31 5.18
C GLN A 62 -4.03 9.85 6.34
N CYS A 63 -2.71 9.77 6.20
CA CYS A 63 -1.78 10.30 7.20
C CYS A 63 -1.28 11.69 6.83
N SER A 64 -1.12 12.57 7.82
CA SER A 64 -0.38 13.83 7.66
C SER A 64 1.13 13.60 7.50
N LYS A 65 1.67 12.63 8.25
CA LYS A 65 3.06 12.18 8.17
C LYS A 65 3.15 10.68 8.41
N CYS A 66 4.00 10.01 7.66
CA CYS A 66 4.28 8.59 7.86
C CYS A 66 5.29 8.36 8.99
N VAL A 67 5.23 7.19 9.61
CA VAL A 67 6.35 6.71 10.43
C VAL A 67 7.56 6.43 9.53
N PRO A 68 8.80 6.49 10.06
CA PRO A 68 10.01 6.21 9.28
C PRO A 68 9.91 4.90 8.49
N ARG A 69 10.49 4.89 7.28
CA ARG A 69 10.50 3.78 6.31
C ARG A 69 9.18 3.53 5.57
N TRP A 70 8.17 4.38 5.75
CA TRP A 70 6.89 4.26 5.05
C TRP A 70 6.53 5.56 4.35
N PHE A 71 5.89 5.47 3.20
CA PHE A 71 5.48 6.63 2.42
C PHE A 71 4.25 6.35 1.55
N GLY A 72 3.85 7.37 0.78
CA GLY A 72 2.78 7.29 -0.19
C GLY A 72 1.38 7.34 0.41
N PRO A 73 0.34 7.05 -0.41
CA PRO A 73 -1.04 7.07 0.05
C PRO A 73 -1.24 6.24 1.32
N ALA A 74 -1.79 6.87 2.37
CA ALA A 74 -2.06 6.26 3.68
C ALA A 74 -0.85 5.55 4.34
N CYS A 75 0.39 5.92 3.96
CA CYS A 75 1.63 5.32 4.46
C CYS A 75 1.70 3.79 4.28
N GLN A 76 1.19 3.32 3.14
CA GLN A 76 1.08 1.90 2.85
C GLN A 76 2.34 1.28 2.24
N TYR A 77 3.25 2.09 1.70
CA TYR A 77 4.37 1.63 0.90
C TYR A 77 5.66 1.65 1.70
N ALA A 78 6.36 0.52 1.72
CA ALA A 78 7.69 0.45 2.30
C ALA A 78 8.68 1.21 1.41
N ASP A 79 9.57 1.98 2.01
CA ASP A 79 10.60 2.72 1.29
C ASP A 79 11.87 1.90 1.11
N LEU A 80 12.20 1.55 -0.13
CA LEU A 80 13.40 0.79 -0.48
C LEU A 80 14.69 1.61 -0.37
N LEU A 81 14.60 2.94 -0.25
CA LEU A 81 15.79 3.76 -0.08
C LEU A 81 16.55 3.39 1.21
N GLN A 82 15.81 2.97 2.24
CA GLN A 82 16.32 2.51 3.53
C GLN A 82 17.12 1.21 3.47
N GLU A 83 16.90 0.40 2.43
CA GLU A 83 17.58 -0.89 2.18
C GLU A 83 18.72 -0.75 1.16
N SER A 84 19.01 0.47 0.71
CA SER A 84 20.06 0.76 -0.27
C SER A 84 21.43 0.93 0.40
N LEU A 85 22.48 0.84 -0.41
CA LEU A 85 23.84 1.16 0.02
C LEU A 85 23.91 2.63 0.45
N ARG A 86 24.32 2.86 1.71
CA ARG A 86 24.35 4.19 2.31
C ARG A 86 25.44 5.06 1.70
N THR A 87 25.04 6.22 1.20
CA THR A 87 25.91 7.34 0.81
C THR A 87 25.47 8.62 1.51
N PRO A 88 26.30 9.67 1.59
CA PRO A 88 25.89 10.94 2.19
C PRO A 88 24.63 11.55 1.55
N ALA A 89 24.48 11.40 0.23
CA ALA A 89 23.29 11.83 -0.47
C ALA A 89 22.06 11.05 -0.01
N ILE A 90 22.16 9.71 0.08
CA ILE A 90 21.04 8.88 0.54
C ILE A 90 20.64 9.21 1.98
N GLN A 91 21.61 9.43 2.87
CA GLN A 91 21.36 9.82 4.26
C GLN A 91 20.61 11.15 4.37
N THR A 92 20.82 12.06 3.42
CA THR A 92 20.11 13.35 3.37
C THR A 92 18.68 13.15 2.86
N LEU A 93 18.50 12.32 1.84
CA LEU A 93 17.22 12.13 1.15
C LEU A 93 16.20 11.29 1.93
N ASP A 94 16.63 10.56 2.96
CA ASP A 94 15.79 9.65 3.74
C ASP A 94 15.77 9.96 5.25
N ASP A 95 16.05 11.23 5.60
CA ASP A 95 16.09 11.75 6.97
C ASP A 95 14.70 12.07 7.56
N ASP A 96 13.62 11.69 6.87
CA ASP A 96 12.22 11.98 7.19
C ASP A 96 11.91 13.51 7.29
N ASN A 97 12.66 14.35 6.58
CA ASN A 97 12.46 15.80 6.49
C ASN A 97 12.50 16.35 5.05
N ASP A 98 11.32 16.65 4.51
CA ASP A 98 11.08 17.26 3.19
C ASP A 98 11.70 18.67 2.96
N ASN A 99 12.46 19.20 3.92
CA ASN A 99 13.15 20.49 3.83
C ASN A 99 14.68 20.36 3.96
N THR A 100 15.22 19.18 4.27
CA THR A 100 16.67 18.93 4.18
C THR A 100 16.97 18.54 2.73
N CYS A 101 17.78 19.33 2.02
CA CYS A 101 18.02 19.09 0.59
C CYS A 101 19.50 18.85 0.28
N LEU A 102 19.75 18.15 -0.82
CA LEU A 102 21.09 17.92 -1.34
C LEU A 102 21.80 19.24 -1.66
N ASP A 103 23.14 19.16 -1.68
CA ASP A 103 23.98 20.27 -2.14
C ASP A 103 23.62 20.63 -3.58
N TRP A 104 23.53 21.93 -3.87
CA TRP A 104 23.22 22.50 -5.18
C TRP A 104 24.21 22.04 -6.28
N ASN A 105 25.41 21.60 -5.91
CA ASN A 105 26.42 21.05 -6.83
C ASN A 105 26.16 19.60 -7.25
N THR A 106 25.28 18.88 -6.56
CA THR A 106 24.99 17.47 -6.85
C THR A 106 24.40 17.36 -8.25
N LYS A 107 24.99 16.50 -9.10
CA LYS A 107 24.57 16.33 -10.50
C LYS A 107 23.73 15.08 -10.73
N GLU A 108 23.95 14.08 -9.90
CA GLU A 108 23.26 12.80 -9.99
C GLU A 108 23.08 12.18 -8.60
N VAL A 109 22.05 11.36 -8.47
CA VAL A 109 21.82 10.49 -7.31
C VAL A 109 21.86 9.06 -7.79
N ASN A 110 22.80 8.28 -7.25
CA ASN A 110 22.92 6.86 -7.50
C ASN A 110 22.40 6.08 -6.30
N VAL A 111 21.41 5.24 -6.52
CA VAL A 111 20.87 4.31 -5.53
C VAL A 111 21.25 2.90 -5.98
N SER A 112 21.89 2.14 -5.08
CA SER A 112 22.32 0.78 -5.36
C SER A 112 21.84 -0.16 -4.26
N TRP A 113 21.42 -1.37 -4.64
CA TRP A 113 20.97 -2.40 -3.72
C TRP A 113 21.81 -3.66 -3.87
N ILE A 114 22.04 -4.36 -2.76
CA ILE A 114 22.73 -5.67 -2.77
C ILE A 114 21.83 -6.74 -3.40
N GLN A 115 20.52 -6.64 -3.19
CA GLN A 115 19.53 -7.56 -3.73
C GLN A 115 18.73 -6.90 -4.87
N PRO A 116 18.36 -7.65 -5.92
CA PRO A 116 17.50 -7.14 -6.98
C PRO A 116 16.09 -6.80 -6.47
N TYR A 117 15.57 -5.64 -6.86
CA TYR A 117 14.22 -5.18 -6.50
C TYR A 117 13.36 -4.91 -7.73
N SER A 118 12.06 -5.21 -7.62
CA SER A 118 11.08 -4.85 -8.65
C SER A 118 10.56 -3.44 -8.39
N PHE A 119 10.99 -2.49 -9.22
CA PHE A 119 10.50 -1.11 -9.19
C PHE A 119 9.02 -1.05 -9.58
N SER A 120 8.27 -0.15 -8.96
CA SER A 120 6.88 0.14 -9.33
C SER A 120 6.66 1.64 -9.52
N TRP A 121 7.07 2.44 -8.55
CA TRP A 121 7.00 3.90 -8.60
C TRP A 121 7.91 4.50 -7.54
N MET A 122 8.14 5.80 -7.64
CA MET A 122 8.91 6.58 -6.68
C MET A 122 8.25 7.94 -6.44
N ARG A 123 8.57 8.55 -5.30
CA ARG A 123 8.19 9.93 -4.97
C ARG A 123 9.42 10.79 -4.87
N ILE A 124 9.34 11.97 -5.44
CA ILE A 124 10.34 13.03 -5.32
C ILE A 124 9.72 14.23 -4.61
N VAL A 125 10.46 14.79 -3.65
CA VAL A 125 10.17 16.08 -3.02
C VAL A 125 11.32 17.04 -3.29
N VAL A 126 11.02 18.26 -3.74
CA VAL A 126 12.02 19.30 -4.04
C VAL A 126 11.78 20.59 -3.27
N GLN A 127 12.80 21.43 -3.20
CA GLN A 127 12.70 22.79 -2.67
C GLN A 127 12.12 23.76 -3.70
N ASN A 128 12.57 23.68 -4.96
CA ASN A 128 12.14 24.53 -6.07
C ASN A 128 11.19 23.75 -7.02
N PRO A 129 9.89 24.07 -7.06
CA PRO A 129 8.92 23.45 -7.97
C PRO A 129 9.32 23.46 -9.46
N GLU A 130 10.04 24.49 -9.91
CA GLU A 130 10.35 24.69 -11.33
C GLU A 130 11.22 23.58 -11.93
N VAL A 131 11.95 22.83 -11.09
CA VAL A 131 12.83 21.76 -11.57
C VAL A 131 12.12 20.43 -11.79
N LEU A 132 10.83 20.30 -11.42
CA LEU A 132 10.06 19.07 -11.54
C LEU A 132 9.76 18.65 -12.99
N SER A 133 9.96 19.53 -13.96
CA SER A 133 9.77 19.23 -15.39
C SER A 133 11.00 18.61 -16.07
N SER A 134 12.15 18.55 -15.40
CA SER A 134 13.42 18.10 -15.99
C SER A 134 14.14 17.13 -15.07
N PHE A 135 13.86 15.85 -15.31
CA PHE A 135 14.50 14.72 -14.66
C PHE A 135 14.64 13.56 -15.65
N ASN A 136 15.66 12.73 -15.44
CA ASN A 136 15.79 11.43 -16.09
C ASN A 136 16.05 10.36 -15.03
N VAL A 137 15.36 9.23 -15.16
CA VAL A 137 15.57 8.05 -14.33
C VAL A 137 16.07 6.92 -15.21
N SER A 138 17.23 6.38 -14.88
CA SER A 138 17.78 5.19 -15.53
C SER A 138 17.96 4.07 -14.52
N PHE A 139 17.91 2.83 -15.00
CA PHE A 139 18.04 1.65 -14.16
C PHE A 139 19.05 0.67 -14.75
N ASN A 140 19.61 -0.19 -13.92
CA ASN A 140 20.53 -1.25 -14.32
C ASN A 140 20.30 -2.51 -13.48
N ASN A 141 20.47 -3.67 -14.12
CA ASN A 141 20.40 -5.00 -13.49
C ASN A 141 21.78 -5.68 -13.35
N SER A 142 22.87 -4.91 -13.33
CA SER A 142 24.30 -5.31 -13.38
C SER A 142 24.82 -5.70 -14.76
N ILE A 143 23.95 -6.09 -15.68
CA ILE A 143 24.34 -6.61 -17.00
C ILE A 143 24.05 -5.57 -18.08
N THR A 144 22.86 -4.97 -18.03
CA THR A 144 22.34 -4.10 -19.06
C THR A 144 21.54 -2.94 -18.49
N PRO A 145 21.54 -1.77 -19.16
CA PRO A 145 20.57 -0.73 -18.89
C PRO A 145 19.14 -1.26 -19.03
N VAL A 146 18.29 -0.94 -18.05
CA VAL A 146 16.87 -1.30 -18.05
C VAL A 146 16.07 -0.04 -18.32
N LEU A 147 15.26 -0.07 -19.38
CA LEU A 147 14.49 1.08 -19.82
C LEU A 147 13.22 1.27 -18.98
N CYS A 148 13.03 2.51 -18.52
CA CYS A 148 11.82 2.99 -17.87
C CYS A 148 10.78 3.33 -18.95
N THR A 149 9.90 2.37 -19.25
CA THR A 149 8.87 2.51 -20.30
C THR A 149 7.53 2.96 -19.73
N ASN A 150 6.66 3.55 -20.55
CA ASN A 150 5.33 4.03 -20.11
C ASN A 150 5.41 4.99 -18.91
N VAL A 151 6.34 5.94 -18.96
CA VAL A 151 6.55 6.92 -17.90
C VAL A 151 5.27 7.72 -17.68
N ARG A 152 4.83 7.80 -16.43
CA ARG A 152 3.70 8.63 -15.99
C ARG A 152 4.11 9.40 -14.75
N THR A 153 3.65 10.63 -14.67
CA THR A 153 3.84 11.47 -13.49
C THR A 153 2.48 11.82 -12.89
N SER A 154 2.44 11.96 -11.56
CA SER A 154 1.29 12.46 -10.84
C SER A 154 1.75 13.53 -9.86
N THR A 155 1.24 14.74 -10.00
CA THR A 155 1.49 15.83 -9.06
C THR A 155 0.73 15.56 -7.77
N VAL A 156 1.43 15.52 -6.64
CA VAL A 156 0.85 15.36 -5.30
C VAL A 156 0.68 16.73 -4.66
N THR A 157 1.71 17.56 -4.77
CA THR A 157 1.75 18.98 -4.39
C THR A 157 2.56 19.74 -5.43
N ASP A 158 2.67 21.06 -5.32
CA ASP A 158 3.56 21.87 -6.14
C ASP A 158 5.05 21.48 -6.01
N ARG A 159 5.45 20.87 -4.88
CA ARG A 159 6.83 20.41 -4.61
C ARG A 159 7.02 18.90 -4.68
N THR A 160 5.97 18.13 -4.98
CA THR A 160 6.00 16.67 -4.88
C THR A 160 5.38 16.01 -6.12
N ILE A 161 6.15 15.11 -6.72
CA ILE A 161 5.69 14.28 -7.84
C ILE A 161 5.89 12.80 -7.55
N ASP A 162 4.92 12.02 -8.00
CA ASP A 162 5.04 10.57 -8.10
C ASP A 162 5.40 10.22 -9.54
N ILE A 163 6.40 9.36 -9.71
CA ILE A 163 6.89 8.90 -11.01
C ILE A 163 6.68 7.39 -11.09
N TYR A 164 5.95 6.97 -12.11
CA TYR A 164 5.64 5.59 -12.42
C TYR A 164 6.30 5.22 -13.74
N CYS A 165 6.85 4.02 -13.83
CA CYS A 165 7.17 3.42 -15.10
C CYS A 165 7.22 1.91 -15.00
N HIS A 166 7.16 1.26 -16.15
CA HIS A 166 7.24 -0.17 -16.29
C HIS A 166 8.67 -0.60 -16.60
N LEU A 167 9.21 -1.49 -15.77
CA LEU A 167 10.45 -2.20 -16.01
C LEU A 167 10.14 -3.68 -16.34
N PRO A 168 10.88 -4.30 -17.29
CA PRO A 168 10.68 -5.69 -17.66
C PRO A 168 11.16 -6.71 -16.60
N GLY A 169 11.83 -6.25 -15.54
CA GLY A 169 12.37 -7.12 -14.50
C GLY A 169 13.01 -6.36 -13.34
N PRO A 170 13.60 -7.08 -12.37
CA PRO A 170 14.20 -6.48 -11.19
C PRO A 170 15.53 -5.78 -11.52
N VAL A 171 15.88 -4.79 -10.71
CA VAL A 171 17.04 -3.91 -10.87
C VAL A 171 17.84 -3.83 -9.58
N ILE A 172 19.13 -3.53 -9.71
CA ILE A 172 20.04 -3.36 -8.56
C ILE A 172 20.59 -1.94 -8.46
N GLN A 173 20.34 -1.10 -9.46
CA GLN A 173 20.77 0.29 -9.46
C GLN A 173 19.71 1.17 -10.13
N MET A 174 19.55 2.36 -9.57
CA MET A 174 18.78 3.46 -10.12
C MET A 174 19.67 4.72 -10.12
N THR A 175 19.63 5.48 -11.21
CA THR A 175 20.30 6.78 -11.30
C THR A 175 19.28 7.85 -11.65
N LEU A 176 19.21 8.89 -10.83
CA LEU A 176 18.40 10.09 -11.05
C LEU A 176 19.31 11.25 -11.46
N THR A 177 18.99 11.89 -12.57
CA THR A 177 19.70 13.05 -13.11
C THR A 177 18.72 14.14 -13.55
N GLY A 178 19.25 15.30 -13.91
CA GLY A 178 18.48 16.47 -14.34
C GLY A 178 18.49 17.58 -13.31
N SER A 179 17.80 18.68 -13.58
CA SER A 179 17.75 19.83 -12.67
C SER A 179 17.07 19.51 -11.35
N VAL A 180 16.27 18.45 -11.30
CA VAL A 180 15.63 17.98 -10.06
C VAL A 180 16.63 17.71 -8.94
N VAL A 181 17.84 17.23 -9.27
CA VAL A 181 18.84 16.78 -8.29
C VAL A 181 19.37 17.93 -7.43
N SER A 182 19.59 19.11 -8.02
CA SER A 182 20.10 20.28 -7.29
C SER A 182 19.09 20.90 -6.32
N SER A 183 17.86 20.39 -6.29
CA SER A 183 16.80 20.85 -5.40
C SER A 183 16.13 19.69 -4.64
N LEU A 184 16.69 18.50 -4.71
CA LEU A 184 16.08 17.28 -4.18
C LEU A 184 16.20 17.24 -2.66
N CYS A 185 15.06 17.11 -1.98
CA CYS A 185 14.98 17.06 -0.52
C CYS A 185 14.63 15.66 -0.01
N SER A 186 13.72 14.98 -0.70
CA SER A 186 13.40 13.60 -0.34
C SER A 186 13.20 12.75 -1.58
N LEU A 187 13.63 11.50 -1.46
CA LEU A 187 13.42 10.48 -2.47
C LEU A 187 12.85 9.26 -1.77
N HIS A 188 11.75 8.73 -2.29
CA HIS A 188 11.18 7.48 -1.80
C HIS A 188 11.02 6.51 -2.96
N ILE A 189 11.40 5.25 -2.76
CA ILE A 189 11.33 4.23 -3.80
C ILE A 189 10.41 3.11 -3.32
N SER A 190 9.34 2.83 -4.07
CA SER A 190 8.30 1.90 -3.63
C SER A 190 8.81 0.47 -3.59
N GLY A 191 8.86 -0.10 -2.38
CA GLY A 191 8.99 -1.53 -2.12
C GLY A 191 7.67 -2.30 -2.18
N GLY A 192 6.59 -1.60 -2.55
CA GLY A 192 5.23 -2.11 -2.53
C GLY A 192 4.57 -2.00 -1.16
N ARG A 193 3.31 -2.44 -1.13
CA ARG A 193 2.47 -2.51 0.08
C ARG A 193 2.14 -3.96 0.40
N ASN A 194 1.88 -4.26 1.67
CA ASN A 194 1.43 -5.59 2.05
C ASN A 194 -0.06 -5.77 1.67
N ILE A 195 -0.31 -6.52 0.60
CA ILE A 195 -1.66 -6.85 0.13
C ILE A 195 -2.26 -8.10 0.78
N ALA A 196 -1.49 -8.82 1.59
CA ALA A 196 -1.92 -10.06 2.22
C ALA A 196 -2.76 -9.84 3.48
N LEU A 197 -2.70 -8.64 4.07
CA LEU A 197 -3.36 -8.31 5.33
C LEU A 197 -4.87 -8.56 5.27
N HIS A 198 -5.37 -9.29 6.27
CA HIS A 198 -6.78 -9.70 6.44
C HIS A 198 -7.40 -10.38 5.21
N GLN A 199 -6.58 -10.91 4.30
CA GLN A 199 -7.05 -11.72 3.19
C GLN A 199 -7.50 -13.10 3.67
N ASN A 200 -8.21 -13.82 2.82
CA ASN A 200 -8.71 -15.14 3.18
C ASN A 200 -7.57 -16.18 3.16
N ALA A 201 -7.09 -16.56 4.35
CA ALA A 201 -6.04 -17.54 4.54
C ALA A 201 -6.63 -18.88 5.03
N THR A 202 -6.12 -19.98 4.48
CA THR A 202 -6.47 -21.34 4.84
C THR A 202 -5.22 -22.17 5.08
N GLN A 203 -5.35 -23.23 5.88
CA GLN A 203 -4.27 -24.19 6.10
C GLN A 203 -4.83 -25.60 6.15
N SER A 204 -4.02 -26.55 5.71
CA SER A 204 -4.33 -27.99 5.63
C SER A 204 -4.96 -28.61 6.88
N SER A 205 -4.51 -28.23 8.06
CA SER A 205 -5.14 -28.56 9.34
C SER A 205 -4.82 -27.46 10.35
N THR A 206 -5.59 -27.35 11.44
CA THR A 206 -5.41 -26.28 12.43
C THR A 206 -5.17 -26.86 13.82
N LEU A 207 -4.04 -26.48 14.42
CA LEU A 207 -3.84 -26.62 15.87
C LEU A 207 -4.77 -25.62 16.58
N PRO A 208 -5.53 -26.01 17.62
CA PRO A 208 -6.48 -25.12 18.27
C PRO A 208 -5.85 -23.77 18.66
N SER A 209 -6.53 -22.67 18.32
CA SER A 209 -6.10 -21.27 18.51
C SER A 209 -5.05 -20.72 17.53
N TYR A 210 -4.46 -21.54 16.64
CA TYR A 210 -3.41 -21.12 15.70
C TYR A 210 -3.92 -21.13 14.24
N GLY A 211 -5.02 -20.43 14.01
CA GLY A 211 -5.67 -20.35 12.69
C GLY A 211 -4.79 -19.68 11.62
N ALA A 212 -5.02 -20.04 10.35
CA ALA A 212 -4.25 -19.54 9.20
C ALA A 212 -4.24 -18.01 9.06
N ASN A 213 -5.29 -17.33 9.53
CA ASN A 213 -5.44 -15.88 9.47
C ASN A 213 -4.38 -15.13 10.30
N LYS A 214 -3.72 -15.80 11.25
CA LYS A 214 -2.64 -15.21 12.06
C LYS A 214 -1.42 -14.79 11.22
N ALA A 215 -1.13 -15.48 10.12
CA ALA A 215 -0.05 -15.07 9.19
C ALA A 215 -0.37 -13.78 8.40
N VAL A 216 -1.60 -13.28 8.47
CA VAL A 216 -2.07 -12.10 7.73
C VAL A 216 -2.73 -11.05 8.64
N ASP A 217 -2.52 -11.13 9.96
CA ASP A 217 -3.10 -10.20 10.94
C ASP A 217 -2.28 -8.91 11.12
N GLY A 218 -1.14 -8.79 10.41
CA GLY A 218 -0.29 -7.61 10.46
C GLY A 218 0.51 -7.44 11.75
N ASN A 219 0.59 -8.47 12.58
CA ASN A 219 1.47 -8.57 13.74
C ASN A 219 2.60 -9.57 13.45
N ILE A 220 3.85 -9.12 13.62
CA ILE A 220 5.06 -9.88 13.27
C ILE A 220 5.71 -10.54 14.49
N ASN A 221 5.00 -10.64 15.61
CA ASN A 221 5.53 -11.23 16.83
C ASN A 221 5.93 -12.70 16.58
N PRO A 222 7.23 -13.06 16.70
CA PRO A 222 7.71 -14.41 16.42
C PRO A 222 7.46 -15.38 17.60
N VAL A 223 7.00 -14.87 18.75
CA VAL A 223 6.74 -15.72 19.90
C VAL A 223 5.50 -16.57 19.61
N PHE A 224 5.67 -17.90 19.55
CA PHE A 224 4.59 -18.84 19.29
C PHE A 224 3.37 -18.61 20.20
N GLY A 225 3.58 -18.42 21.51
CA GLY A 225 2.53 -18.09 22.47
C GLY A 225 1.98 -16.66 22.41
N GLY A 226 2.51 -15.82 21.51
CA GLY A 226 2.13 -14.41 21.31
C GLY A 226 0.85 -14.19 20.52
N ASN A 227 0.09 -15.26 20.22
CA ASN A 227 -1.21 -15.23 19.54
C ASN A 227 -1.18 -14.60 18.13
N SER A 228 -0.03 -14.70 17.43
CA SER A 228 0.20 -14.15 16.08
C SER A 228 0.82 -15.15 15.10
N CYS A 229 1.07 -16.39 15.54
CA CYS A 229 1.63 -17.44 14.69
C CYS A 229 0.53 -18.40 14.20
N THR A 230 0.72 -18.99 13.03
CA THR A 230 -0.12 -20.10 12.53
C THR A 230 0.50 -21.44 12.92
N ALA A 231 -0.32 -22.48 13.06
CA ALA A 231 0.17 -23.84 13.27
C ALA A 231 -0.82 -24.88 12.75
N THR A 232 -0.29 -25.86 12.02
CA THR A 232 -1.04 -27.05 11.65
C THR A 232 -0.93 -28.13 12.72
N ASN A 233 -1.80 -29.14 12.68
CA ASN A 233 -1.53 -30.38 13.40
C ASN A 233 -0.31 -31.08 12.78
N LYS A 234 0.27 -32.03 13.53
CA LYS A 234 1.32 -32.89 13.00
C LYS A 234 0.72 -33.78 11.90
N GLN A 235 1.14 -33.55 10.66
CA GLN A 235 0.65 -34.25 9.47
C GLN A 235 1.73 -34.27 8.39
N THR A 236 1.54 -35.11 7.38
CA THR A 236 2.39 -35.14 6.18
C THR A 236 2.00 -34.02 5.23
N ASN A 237 3.00 -33.31 4.66
CA ASN A 237 2.81 -32.23 3.67
C ASN A 237 1.85 -31.11 4.12
N PRO A 238 2.11 -30.45 5.27
CA PRO A 238 1.31 -29.31 5.68
C PRO A 238 1.42 -28.18 4.64
N ASN A 239 0.29 -27.52 4.37
CA ASN A 239 0.24 -26.34 3.52
C ASN A 239 -0.59 -25.22 4.15
N TRP A 240 -0.27 -24.01 3.71
CA TRP A 240 -0.98 -22.76 3.97
C TRP A 240 -1.16 -22.03 2.64
N SER A 241 -2.29 -21.37 2.45
CA SER A 241 -2.59 -20.61 1.25
C SER A 241 -3.38 -19.36 1.58
N VAL A 242 -3.14 -18.28 0.82
CA VAL A 242 -3.93 -17.04 0.88
C VAL A 242 -4.57 -16.77 -0.47
N ARG A 243 -5.84 -16.34 -0.45
CA ARG A 243 -6.58 -15.88 -1.62
C ARG A 243 -6.78 -14.38 -1.55
N PHE A 244 -6.27 -13.67 -2.55
CA PHE A 244 -6.49 -12.24 -2.70
C PHE A 244 -7.88 -11.95 -3.29
N LEU A 245 -8.56 -10.96 -2.73
CA LEU A 245 -9.87 -10.50 -3.22
C LEU A 245 -9.80 -9.84 -4.60
N GLN A 246 -8.66 -9.27 -4.96
CA GLN A 246 -8.43 -8.62 -6.25
C GLN A 246 -7.18 -9.21 -6.93
N PRO A 247 -7.20 -9.38 -8.27
CA PRO A 247 -6.00 -9.70 -9.02
C PRO A 247 -4.90 -8.71 -8.70
N SER A 248 -3.75 -9.21 -8.26
CA SER A 248 -2.63 -8.39 -7.80
C SER A 248 -1.34 -8.94 -8.37
N VAL A 249 -0.44 -8.04 -8.76
CA VAL A 249 0.93 -8.42 -9.13
C VAL A 249 1.74 -8.53 -7.85
N VAL A 250 2.19 -9.75 -7.53
CA VAL A 250 3.02 -10.02 -6.36
C VAL A 250 4.49 -9.95 -6.76
N ASN A 251 5.20 -8.97 -6.20
CA ASN A 251 6.61 -8.75 -6.52
C ASN A 251 7.58 -9.35 -5.49
N ARG A 252 7.12 -9.60 -4.26
CA ARG A 252 7.94 -10.07 -3.14
C ARG A 252 7.09 -10.80 -2.11
N TYR A 253 7.70 -11.79 -1.47
CA TYR A 253 7.19 -12.45 -0.27
C TYR A 253 8.10 -12.11 0.91
N VAL A 254 7.52 -11.92 2.09
CA VAL A 254 8.24 -11.77 3.36
C VAL A 254 7.61 -12.75 4.34
N LEU A 255 8.43 -13.65 4.88
CA LEU A 255 8.00 -14.67 5.82
C LEU A 255 8.66 -14.39 7.18
N TYR A 256 7.87 -14.49 8.24
CA TYR A 256 8.31 -14.34 9.63
C TYR A 256 8.16 -15.69 10.33
N ASN A 257 9.14 -16.03 11.18
CA ASN A 257 9.15 -17.22 12.03
C ASN A 257 9.55 -16.82 13.44
#